data_AF-A0A2V7WSC6-F1
#
_entry.id   AF-A0A2V7WSC6-F1
#
_cell.length_a   1.000
_cell.length_b   1.000
_cell.length_c   1.000
_cell.angle_alpha   90.00
_cell.angle_beta   90.00
_cell.angle_gamma   90.00
#
_symmetry.space_group_name_H-M   'P 1'
#
loop_
_entity.id
_entity.type
_entity.pdbx_description
1 polymer ?
#
loop_
_entity_poly.entity_id
_entity_poly.type
_entity_poly.pdbx_seq_one_letter_code
_entity_poly.pdbx_strand_id
1 'polypeptide(L)'
;MFENRFQPLLSRTAFLRRMGASVLLGAVVLGVALGIGMVGYHGLENMSWIDAFANASMILSGMGPLTPLATNAGKLFAGSYALFSGLVFIAVAGILLAPGTHRLLHRFHLDNDPMEPETGVTSASSGSSRALP
;
A
#
# COMPACT_ATOMS: atom_id res chain seq x y z
N MET A 1 20.20 -16.89 -5.37
CA MET A 1 21.34 -16.33 -6.11
C MET A 1 21.56 -14.93 -5.54
N PHE A 2 22.71 -14.70 -4.92
CA PHE A 2 22.96 -13.58 -4.01
C PHE A 2 23.03 -12.26 -4.77
N GLU A 3 22.19 -11.27 -4.41
CA GLU A 3 22.22 -9.93 -5.01
C GLU A 3 22.81 -8.88 -4.06
N ASN A 4 23.67 -8.05 -4.67
CA ASN A 4 24.66 -7.16 -4.07
C ASN A 4 24.08 -5.98 -3.30
N ARG A 5 24.83 -5.56 -2.27
CA ARG A 5 24.61 -4.42 -1.36
C ARG A 5 24.75 -3.03 -2.02
N PHE A 6 24.91 -2.98 -3.34
CA PHE A 6 25.22 -1.78 -4.14
C PHE A 6 24.39 -1.66 -5.43
N GLN A 7 23.16 -2.18 -5.48
CA GLN A 7 22.30 -1.93 -6.64
C GLN A 7 21.72 -0.50 -6.59
N PRO A 8 21.92 0.31 -7.65
CA PRO A 8 21.46 1.69 -7.70
C PRO A 8 19.93 1.72 -7.63
N LEU A 9 19.40 2.70 -6.88
CA LEU A 9 17.98 3.01 -6.73
C LEU A 9 17.15 2.52 -7.93
N LEU A 10 16.34 1.48 -7.70
CA LEU A 10 15.37 0.90 -8.64
C LEU A 10 14.96 1.92 -9.71
N SER A 11 15.30 1.64 -10.99
CA SER A 11 15.08 2.57 -12.09
C SER A 11 13.65 3.12 -12.04
N ARG A 12 13.49 4.43 -12.30
CA ARG A 12 12.18 5.12 -12.22
C ARG A 12 11.07 4.35 -12.94
N THR A 13 11.43 3.66 -14.02
CA THR A 13 10.56 2.80 -14.84
C THR A 13 10.05 1.56 -14.10
N ALA A 14 10.88 0.85 -13.33
CA ALA A 14 10.47 -0.31 -12.55
C ALA A 14 9.58 0.07 -11.35
N PHE A 15 9.84 1.23 -10.75
CA PHE A 15 8.97 1.82 -9.72
C PHE A 15 7.61 2.23 -10.30
N LEU A 16 7.59 2.90 -11.46
CA LEU A 16 6.34 3.24 -12.17
C LEU A 16 5.54 1.99 -12.55
N ARG A 17 6.20 0.91 -12.98
CA ARG A 17 5.52 -0.36 -13.28
C ARG A 17 4.88 -0.97 -12.03
N ARG A 18 5.57 -0.95 -10.88
CA ARG A 18 5.01 -1.43 -9.60
C ARG A 18 3.83 -0.57 -9.15
N MET A 19 3.95 0.75 -9.26
CA MET A 19 2.86 1.68 -8.96
C MET A 19 1.65 1.45 -9.88
N GLY A 20 1.88 1.31 -11.19
CA GLY A 20 0.83 1.00 -12.16
C GLY A 20 0.13 -0.33 -11.87
N ALA A 21 0.88 -1.36 -11.48
CA ALA A 21 0.30 -2.65 -11.08
C ALA A 21 -0.55 -2.54 -9.80
N SER A 22 -0.09 -1.80 -8.79
CA SER A 22 -0.87 -1.52 -7.57
C SER A 22 -2.17 -0.76 -7.89
N VAL A 23 -2.09 0.27 -8.74
CA VAL A 23 -3.27 1.05 -9.18
C VAL A 23 -4.24 0.16 -9.93
N LEU A 24 -3.76 -0.66 -10.86
CA LEU A 24 -4.61 -1.59 -11.62
C LEU A 24 -5.28 -2.60 -10.68
N LEU A 25 -4.54 -3.18 -9.74
CA LEU A 25 -5.09 -4.10 -8.75
C LEU A 25 -6.16 -3.43 -7.90
N GLY A 26 -5.90 -2.22 -7.40
CA GLY A 26 -6.88 -1.42 -6.66
C GLY A 26 -8.14 -1.13 -7.48
N ALA A 27 -7.97 -0.76 -8.76
CA ALA A 27 -9.09 -0.51 -9.67
C ALA A 27 -9.94 -1.76 -9.93
N VAL A 28 -9.32 -2.95 -10.08
CA VAL A 28 -10.04 -4.22 -10.21
C VAL A 28 -10.84 -4.52 -8.95
N VAL A 29 -10.23 -4.38 -7.77
CA VAL A 29 -10.91 -4.60 -6.49
C VAL A 29 -12.11 -3.66 -6.33
N LEU A 30 -11.93 -2.37 -6.62
CA LEU A 30 -13.02 -1.39 -6.61
C LEU A 30 -14.11 -1.72 -7.63
N GLY A 31 -13.74 -2.13 -8.84
CA GLY A 31 -14.70 -2.50 -9.89
C GLY A 31 -15.56 -3.70 -9.51
N VAL A 32 -14.96 -4.71 -8.87
CA VAL A 32 -15.71 -5.88 -8.36
C VAL A 32 -16.64 -5.45 -7.22
N ALA A 33 -16.15 -4.67 -6.25
CA ALA A 33 -16.96 -4.18 -5.15
C ALA A 33 -18.16 -3.36 -5.65
N LEU A 34 -17.91 -2.47 -6.60
CA LEU A 34 -18.94 -1.66 -7.24
C LEU A 34 -19.98 -2.52 -7.99
N GLY A 35 -19.53 -3.53 -8.73
CA GLY A 35 -20.41 -4.47 -9.42
C GLY A 35 -21.34 -5.22 -8.46
N ILE A 36 -20.81 -5.67 -7.31
CA ILE A 36 -21.62 -6.30 -6.25
C ILE A 36 -22.69 -5.32 -5.74
N GLY A 37 -22.30 -4.07 -5.48
CA GLY A 37 -23.22 -3.00 -5.09
C GLY A 37 -24.34 -2.79 -6.10
N MET A 38 -23.98 -2.64 -7.38
CA MET A 38 -24.93 -2.42 -8.48
C MET A 38 -25.96 -3.55 -8.59
N VAL A 39 -25.52 -4.82 -8.56
CA VAL A 39 -26.42 -5.97 -8.64
C VAL A 39 -27.36 -6.03 -7.43
N GLY A 40 -26.86 -5.73 -6.23
CA GLY A 40 -27.69 -5.71 -5.03
C GLY A 40 -28.74 -4.60 -5.02
N TYR A 41 -28.37 -3.37 -5.40
CA TYR A 41 -29.33 -2.27 -5.52
C TYR A 41 -30.37 -2.51 -6.64
N HIS A 42 -29.94 -3.06 -7.78
CA HIS A 42 -30.86 -3.40 -8.86
C HIS A 42 -31.86 -4.48 -8.42
N GLY A 43 -31.41 -5.53 -7.73
CA GLY A 43 -32.27 -6.64 -7.32
C GLY A 43 -33.15 -6.37 -6.09
N LEU A 44 -32.63 -5.65 -5.08
CA LEU A 44 -33.33 -5.46 -3.80
C LEU A 44 -34.17 -4.19 -3.74
N GLU A 45 -33.80 -3.16 -4.49
CA GLU A 45 -34.52 -1.88 -4.54
C GLU A 45 -35.14 -1.59 -5.92
N ASN A 46 -35.03 -2.50 -6.90
CA ASN A 46 -35.52 -2.31 -8.28
C ASN A 46 -35.03 -1.00 -8.93
N MET A 47 -33.85 -0.50 -8.52
CA MET A 47 -33.26 0.73 -9.05
C MET A 47 -32.79 0.52 -10.49
N SER A 48 -32.79 1.56 -11.33
CA SER A 48 -32.13 1.47 -12.63
C SER A 48 -30.62 1.20 -12.47
N TRP A 49 -29.95 0.62 -13.46
CA TRP A 49 -28.50 0.36 -13.37
C TRP A 49 -27.67 1.62 -13.09
N ILE A 50 -28.11 2.78 -13.59
CA ILE A 50 -27.43 4.06 -13.39
C ILE A 50 -27.62 4.55 -11.95
N ASP A 51 -28.83 4.42 -11.41
CA ASP A 51 -29.11 4.78 -10.01
C ASP A 51 -28.41 3.82 -9.04
N ALA A 52 -28.38 2.53 -9.38
CA ALA A 52 -27.68 1.51 -8.63
C ALA A 52 -26.16 1.77 -8.62
N PHE A 53 -25.59 2.16 -9.76
CA PHE A 53 -24.19 2.59 -9.87
C PHE A 53 -23.91 3.82 -8.99
N ALA A 54 -24.76 4.84 -9.05
CA ALA A 54 -24.59 6.06 -8.29
C ALA A 54 -24.64 5.80 -6.77
N ASN A 55 -25.64 5.04 -6.31
CA ASN A 55 -25.79 4.68 -4.90
C ASN A 55 -24.63 3.79 -4.42
N ALA A 56 -24.25 2.77 -5.20
CA ALA A 56 -23.12 1.91 -4.86
C ALA A 56 -21.78 2.67 -4.81
N SER A 57 -21.57 3.60 -5.74
CA SER A 57 -20.36 4.44 -5.79
C SER A 57 -20.29 5.39 -4.60
N MET A 58 -21.42 6.00 -4.19
CA MET A 58 -21.44 6.86 -3.01
C MET A 58 -21.05 6.10 -1.75
N ILE A 59 -21.64 4.92 -1.52
CA ILE A 59 -21.25 4.09 -0.37
C ILE A 59 -19.80 3.64 -0.45
N LEU A 60 -19.32 3.25 -1.63
CA LEU A 60 -17.93 2.85 -1.81
C LEU A 60 -16.94 4.00 -1.54
N SER A 61 -17.38 5.24 -1.78
CA SER A 61 -16.62 6.45 -1.44
C SER A 61 -16.74 6.89 0.03
N GLY A 62 -17.53 6.20 0.84
CA GLY A 62 -17.77 6.53 2.25
C GLY A 62 -18.92 7.52 2.50
N MET A 63 -19.65 7.90 1.45
CA MET A 63 -20.86 8.71 1.56
C MET A 63 -22.11 7.82 1.68
N GLY A 64 -23.20 8.35 2.23
CA GLY A 64 -24.48 7.62 2.27
C GLY A 64 -25.09 7.39 0.88
N PRO A 65 -26.14 6.58 0.77
CA PRO A 65 -26.88 6.39 -0.48
C PRO A 65 -27.48 7.72 -0.98
N LEU A 66 -27.47 7.90 -2.30
CA LEU A 66 -28.03 9.08 -2.98
C LEU A 66 -29.56 9.11 -2.87
N THR A 67 -30.19 7.94 -2.99
CA THR A 67 -31.64 7.79 -3.02
C THR A 67 -32.12 7.16 -1.72
N PRO A 68 -33.22 7.66 -1.12
CA PRO A 68 -33.83 7.02 0.04
C PRO A 68 -34.22 5.57 -0.27
N LEU A 69 -33.82 4.65 0.59
CA LEU A 69 -34.17 3.23 0.45
C LEU A 69 -35.62 2.99 0.87
N ALA A 70 -36.39 2.39 -0.01
CA ALA A 70 -37.82 2.15 0.19
C ALA A 70 -38.07 0.83 0.93
N THR A 71 -37.21 -0.18 0.75
CA THR A 71 -37.45 -1.54 1.27
C THR A 71 -36.60 -1.84 2.51
N ASN A 72 -37.10 -2.74 3.37
CA ASN A 72 -36.31 -3.22 4.52
C ASN A 72 -35.09 -4.05 4.07
N ALA A 73 -35.24 -4.82 2.98
CA ALA A 73 -34.16 -5.62 2.42
C ALA A 73 -33.02 -4.74 1.87
N GLY A 74 -33.37 -3.69 1.13
CA GLY A 74 -32.40 -2.71 0.63
C GLY A 74 -31.71 -1.98 1.76
N LYS A 75 -32.41 -1.56 2.83
CA LYS A 75 -31.78 -0.92 4.00
C LYS A 75 -30.73 -1.82 4.65
N LEU A 76 -31.06 -3.11 4.85
CA LEU A 76 -30.13 -4.07 5.41
C LEU A 76 -28.93 -4.29 4.49
N PHE A 77 -29.18 -4.41 3.18
CA PHE A 77 -28.13 -4.53 2.17
C PHE A 77 -27.22 -3.31 2.15
N ALA A 78 -27.76 -2.09 2.14
CA ALA A 78 -26.98 -0.86 2.13
C ALA A 78 -26.08 -0.77 3.38
N GLY A 79 -26.59 -1.17 4.56
CA GLY A 79 -25.80 -1.25 5.77
C GLY A 79 -24.64 -2.26 5.68
N SER A 80 -24.93 -3.50 5.24
CA SER A 80 -23.90 -4.52 5.06
C SER A 80 -22.88 -4.14 3.98
N TYR A 81 -23.36 -3.57 2.88
CA TYR A 81 -22.53 -3.09 1.78
C TYR A 81 -21.65 -1.91 2.20
N ALA A 82 -22.13 -1.03 3.10
CA ALA A 82 -21.32 0.04 3.67
C ALA A 82 -20.16 -0.48 4.54
N LEU A 83 -20.41 -1.49 5.39
CA LEU A 83 -19.35 -2.12 6.18
C LEU A 83 -18.30 -2.80 5.29
N PHE A 84 -18.76 -3.55 4.28
CA PHE A 84 -17.89 -4.18 3.28
C PHE A 84 -17.09 -3.13 2.51
N SER A 85 -17.73 -2.07 2.04
CA SER A 85 -17.12 -0.97 1.29
C SER A 85 -16.04 -0.26 2.10
N GLY A 86 -16.27 -0.02 3.40
CA GLY A 86 -15.27 0.55 4.28
C GLY A 86 -14.01 -0.31 4.37
N LEU A 87 -14.15 -1.64 4.45
CA LEU A 87 -13.02 -2.56 4.47
C LEU A 87 -12.28 -2.59 3.11
N VAL A 88 -13.03 -2.57 2.00
CA VAL A 88 -12.47 -2.48 0.65
C VAL A 88 -11.69 -1.18 0.47
N PHE A 89 -12.21 -0.05 0.95
CA PHE A 89 -11.52 1.23 0.88
C PHE A 89 -10.17 1.20 1.61
N ILE A 90 -10.15 0.66 2.83
CA ILE A 90 -8.91 0.47 3.61
C ILE A 90 -7.93 -0.45 2.88
N ALA A 91 -8.42 -1.56 2.32
CA ALA A 91 -7.58 -2.51 1.58
C ALA A 91 -6.95 -1.86 0.34
N VAL A 92 -7.73 -1.10 -0.43
CA VAL A 92 -7.26 -0.39 -1.62
C VAL A 92 -6.24 0.69 -1.24
N ALA A 93 -6.49 1.46 -0.18
CA ALA A 93 -5.51 2.40 0.35
C ALA A 93 -4.19 1.71 0.71
N GLY A 94 -4.25 0.54 1.36
CA GLY A 94 -3.08 -0.28 1.66
C GLY A 94 -2.31 -0.73 0.40
N ILE A 95 -3.01 -1.19 -0.63
CA ILE A 95 -2.41 -1.62 -1.90
C ILE A 95 -1.68 -0.45 -2.59
N LEU A 96 -2.27 0.74 -2.57
CA LEU A 96 -1.69 1.95 -3.16
C LEU A 96 -0.50 2.47 -2.37
N LEU A 97 -0.55 2.40 -1.04
CA LEU A 97 0.52 2.90 -0.16
C LEU A 97 1.70 1.92 -0.02
N ALA A 98 1.49 0.61 -0.17
CA ALA A 98 2.52 -0.43 -0.05
C ALA A 98 3.85 -0.17 -0.81
N PRO A 99 3.86 0.22 -2.10
CA PRO A 99 5.12 0.50 -2.80
C PRO A 99 5.85 1.74 -2.25
N GLY A 100 5.12 2.70 -1.67
CA GLY A 100 5.70 3.90 -1.05
C GLY A 100 6.29 3.61 0.32
N THR A 101 5.54 2.92 1.19
CA THR A 101 5.97 2.59 2.55
C THR A 101 7.18 1.66 2.56
N HIS A 102 7.21 0.66 1.69
CA HIS A 102 8.36 -0.24 1.55
C HIS A 102 9.64 0.52 1.13
N ARG A 103 9.52 1.54 0.27
CA ARG A 103 10.64 2.39 -0.14
C ARG A 103 11.13 3.30 0.99
N LEU A 104 10.20 3.84 1.78
CA LEU A 104 10.51 4.69 2.94
C LEU A 104 11.26 3.90 4.01
N LEU A 105 10.79 2.70 4.36
CA LEU A 105 11.42 1.82 5.35
C LEU A 105 12.84 1.39 4.93
N HIS A 106 13.04 1.09 3.65
CA HIS A 106 14.37 0.78 3.14
C HIS A 106 15.34 1.97 3.23
N ARG A 107 14.85 3.20 3.06
CA ARG A 107 15.68 4.41 3.18
C ARG A 107 16.07 4.67 4.64
N PHE A 108 15.16 4.48 5.59
CA PHE A 108 15.43 4.68 7.02
C PHE A 108 16.37 3.63 7.64
N HIS A 109 16.44 2.41 7.10
CA HIS A 109 17.43 1.42 7.56
C HIS A 109 18.85 1.70 7.06
N LEU A 110 19.02 2.45 5.97
CA LEU A 110 20.34 2.82 5.45
C LEU A 110 21.00 3.97 6.22
N ASP A 111 20.23 4.73 7.00
CA ASP A 111 20.75 5.83 7.80
C ASP A 111 21.25 5.39 9.21
N ASN A 112 21.16 4.08 9.54
CA ASN A 112 21.48 3.55 10.88
C ASN A 112 22.62 2.50 10.91
N ASP A 113 23.46 2.40 9.88
CA ASP A 113 24.72 1.65 9.97
C ASP A 113 25.85 2.62 10.37
N PRO A 114 26.21 2.77 11.65
CA PRO A 114 27.42 3.46 12.03
C PRO A 114 28.59 2.64 11.49
N MET A 115 29.27 3.18 10.49
CA MET A 115 30.60 2.75 10.07
C MET A 115 31.48 2.68 11.31
N GLU A 116 31.80 1.48 11.81
CA GLU A 116 32.91 1.31 12.74
C GLU A 116 34.22 1.59 12.00
N PRO A 117 35.01 2.59 12.41
CA PRO A 117 36.38 2.69 11.95
C PRO A 117 37.21 1.69 12.76
N GLU A 118 37.50 0.52 12.18
CA GLU A 118 38.65 -0.26 12.62
C GLU A 118 39.92 0.54 12.30
N THR A 119 40.43 1.28 13.28
CA THR A 119 41.82 1.74 13.27
C THR A 119 42.51 1.27 14.54
N GLY A 120 43.09 0.07 14.43
CA GLY A 120 44.42 -0.30 14.92
C GLY A 120 44.85 0.20 16.29
N VAL A 121 44.58 -0.60 17.32
CA VAL A 121 45.43 -0.64 18.51
C VAL A 121 46.37 -1.83 18.37
N THR A 122 47.66 -1.57 18.10
CA THR A 122 48.71 -2.38 18.73
C THR A 122 49.86 -1.47 19.11
N SER A 123 50.04 -1.41 20.42
CA SER A 123 51.01 -0.66 21.20
C SER A 123 52.46 -1.04 20.92
N ALA A 124 53.33 -0.06 21.15
CA ALA A 124 54.78 -0.18 21.21
C ALA A 124 55.30 -1.21 22.23
N SER A 125 56.43 -1.86 21.90
CA SER A 125 57.46 -2.32 22.84
C SER A 125 58.83 -2.21 22.13
N SER A 126 59.68 -1.26 22.54
CA SER A 126 60.73 -1.33 23.56
C SER A 126 62.08 -1.71 22.96
N GLY A 127 63.09 -0.88 23.22
CA GLY A 127 64.35 -0.82 22.48
C GLY A 127 65.32 -1.96 22.70
N SER A 128 66.36 -1.96 21.86
CA SER A 128 67.65 -2.51 22.25
C SER A 128 68.78 -1.74 21.57
N SER A 129 69.63 -1.23 22.46
CA SER A 129 70.91 -0.56 22.27
C SER A 129 71.86 -1.31 21.33
N ARG A 130 72.59 -0.58 20.48
CA ARG A 130 74.03 -0.83 20.29
C ARG A 130 74.76 0.37 19.69
N ALA A 131 75.72 0.84 20.47
CA ALA A 131 76.73 1.84 20.16
C ALA A 131 77.75 1.32 19.13
N LEU A 132 78.23 2.28 18.30
CA LEU A 132 79.61 2.63 17.86
C LEU A 132 80.71 1.55 17.75
N PRO A 133 81.82 1.76 16.99
CA PRO A 133 82.27 2.98 16.32
C PRO A 133 82.48 2.87 14.79
#